data_AF-A0A7S1LRR0-F1
#
_entry.id   AF-A0A7S1LRR0-F1
#
_cell.length_a   1.000
_cell.length_b   1.000
_cell.length_c   1.000
_cell.angle_alpha   90.00
_cell.angle_beta   90.00
_cell.angle_gamma   90.00
#
_symmetry.space_group_name_H-M   'P 1'
#
loop_
_entity.id
_entity.type
_entity.pdbx_description
1 polymer ?
#
loop_
_entity_poly.entity_id
_entity_poly.type
_entity_poly.pdbx_seq_one_letter_code
_entity_poly.pdbx_strand_id
1 'polypeptide(L)'
;RAAVGVVEEKWSVIAPLIANGLDDTNNYTVASNAAWSLSELLANAREVGADVIMPAHVDGFYARLANLLTIEPDFSMLRMRENAAICVGRLLAFDPNVTRRVNVPPFFGALCSALATVADEPSKVVAVRGLVQLCSPNLGLLANDVGPFLDLIGGLPQDIPEDLRAELTRLETALKQGAQA
;
A
#
# COMPACT_ATOMS: atom_id res chain seq x y z
N ARG A 1 25.41 -14.28 5.57
CA ARG A 1 26.28 -13.09 5.34
C ARG A 1 26.56 -12.83 3.85
N ALA A 2 27.00 -13.81 3.05
CA ALA A 2 27.21 -13.60 1.60
C ALA A 2 25.91 -13.26 0.82
N ALA A 3 24.78 -13.90 1.13
CA ALA A 3 23.50 -13.62 0.47
C ALA A 3 22.95 -12.21 0.75
N VAL A 4 23.22 -11.65 1.94
CA VAL A 4 22.76 -10.30 2.31
C VAL A 4 23.51 -9.22 1.51
N GLY A 5 24.83 -9.37 1.35
CA GLY A 5 25.62 -8.43 0.54
C GLY A 5 25.24 -8.42 -0.94
N VAL A 6 24.87 -9.56 -1.51
CA VAL A 6 24.39 -9.64 -2.91
C VAL A 6 23.02 -9.00 -3.08
N VAL A 7 22.16 -9.06 -2.06
CA VAL A 7 20.83 -8.41 -2.07
C VAL A 7 20.97 -6.89 -1.96
N GLU A 8 21.82 -6.38 -1.06
CA GLU A 8 22.09 -4.94 -0.92
C GLU A 8 22.69 -4.33 -2.19
N GLU A 9 23.64 -5.02 -2.83
CA GLU A 9 24.25 -4.57 -4.08
C GLU A 9 23.21 -4.44 -5.21
N LYS A 10 22.31 -5.42 -5.35
CA LYS A 10 21.23 -5.36 -6.36
C LYS A 10 20.22 -4.24 -6.07
N TRP A 11 19.87 -4.02 -4.80
CA TRP A 11 18.99 -2.93 -4.41
C TRP A 11 19.60 -1.56 -4.68
N SER A 12 20.92 -1.41 -4.53
CA SER A 12 21.64 -0.16 -4.84
C SER A 12 21.50 0.26 -6.32
N VAL A 13 21.30 -0.70 -7.22
CA VAL A 13 21.09 -0.46 -8.65
C VAL A 13 19.62 -0.28 -8.98
N ILE A 14 18.74 -1.11 -8.40
CA ILE A 14 17.31 -1.14 -8.75
C ILE A 14 16.54 0.02 -8.10
N ALA A 15 16.85 0.37 -6.85
CA ALA A 15 16.10 1.37 -6.09
C ALA A 15 16.09 2.75 -6.76
N PRO A 16 17.21 3.29 -7.29
CA PRO A 16 17.20 4.56 -8.01
C PRO A 16 16.35 4.53 -9.28
N LEU A 17 16.33 3.42 -10.02
CA LEU A 17 15.53 3.28 -11.24
C LEU A 17 14.03 3.32 -10.92
N ILE A 18 13.61 2.62 -9.87
CA ILE A 18 12.23 2.65 -9.38
C ILE A 18 11.88 4.05 -8.88
N ALA A 19 12.76 4.69 -8.09
CA ALA A 19 12.52 6.03 -7.57
C ALA A 19 12.33 7.05 -8.69
N ASN A 20 13.20 7.04 -9.70
CA ASN A 20 13.11 7.93 -10.86
C ASN A 20 11.83 7.67 -11.66
N GLY A 21 11.42 6.41 -11.83
CA GLY A 21 10.18 6.08 -12.52
C GLY A 21 8.94 6.58 -11.76
N LEU A 22 8.93 6.46 -10.44
CA LEU A 22 7.85 6.99 -9.59
C LEU A 22 7.78 8.53 -9.59
N ASP A 23 8.90 9.20 -9.82
CA ASP A 23 8.98 10.67 -9.92
C ASP A 23 8.52 11.20 -11.29
N ASP A 24 8.32 10.34 -12.30
CA ASP A 24 7.87 10.74 -13.64
C ASP A 24 6.34 10.95 -13.69
N THR A 25 5.88 12.00 -13.02
CA THR A 25 4.46 12.39 -13.00
C THR A 25 3.95 12.93 -14.33
N ASN A 26 4.81 13.07 -15.35
CA ASN A 26 4.42 13.46 -16.71
C ASN A 26 4.15 12.23 -17.60
N ASN A 27 4.56 11.04 -17.16
CA ASN A 27 4.37 9.79 -17.87
C ASN A 27 3.77 8.72 -16.95
N TYR A 28 2.45 8.70 -16.85
CA TYR A 28 1.72 7.78 -15.96
C TYR A 28 2.01 6.31 -16.26
N THR A 29 2.38 5.96 -17.49
CA THR A 29 2.80 4.59 -17.83
C THR A 29 4.11 4.22 -17.14
N VAL A 30 5.10 5.13 -17.12
CA VAL A 30 6.38 4.92 -16.44
C VAL A 30 6.17 4.83 -14.92
N ALA A 31 5.42 5.77 -14.33
CA ALA A 31 5.11 5.75 -12.90
C ALA A 31 4.33 4.50 -12.49
N SER A 32 3.34 4.09 -13.29
CA SER A 32 2.56 2.86 -13.08
C SER A 32 3.46 1.61 -13.09
N ASN A 33 4.35 1.49 -14.08
CA ASN A 33 5.25 0.36 -14.19
C ASN A 33 6.28 0.33 -13.06
N ALA A 34 6.76 1.50 -12.61
CA ALA A 34 7.66 1.60 -11.47
C ALA A 34 6.98 1.15 -10.17
N ALA A 35 5.73 1.59 -9.93
CA ALA A 35 4.93 1.17 -8.78
C ALA A 35 4.66 -0.34 -8.80
N TRP A 36 4.27 -0.88 -9.96
CA TRP A 36 4.05 -2.32 -10.12
C TRP A 36 5.34 -3.13 -9.92
N SER A 37 6.46 -2.69 -10.49
CA SER A 37 7.74 -3.38 -10.35
C SER A 37 8.18 -3.46 -8.89
N LEU A 38 8.03 -2.36 -8.13
CA LEU A 38 8.29 -2.37 -6.69
C LEU A 38 7.36 -3.33 -5.95
N SER A 39 6.07 -3.30 -6.29
CA SER A 39 5.05 -4.19 -5.73
C SER A 39 5.40 -5.67 -5.91
N GLU A 40 5.84 -6.06 -7.10
CA GLU A 40 6.24 -7.44 -7.42
C GLU A 40 7.54 -7.85 -6.74
N LEU A 41 8.50 -6.94 -6.60
CA LEU A 41 9.72 -7.18 -5.81
C LEU A 41 9.37 -7.51 -4.36
N LEU A 42 8.42 -6.80 -3.75
CA LEU A 42 7.97 -7.04 -2.38
C LEU A 42 7.23 -8.37 -2.24
N ALA A 43 6.40 -8.74 -3.21
CA ALA A 43 5.70 -10.03 -3.21
C ALA A 43 6.69 -11.20 -3.30
N ASN A 44 7.62 -11.13 -4.25
CA ASN A 44 8.65 -12.16 -4.44
C ASN A 44 9.57 -12.26 -3.22
N ALA A 45 9.98 -11.13 -2.64
CA ALA A 45 10.79 -11.07 -1.43
C ALA A 45 10.17 -11.84 -0.26
N ARG A 46 8.85 -11.66 -0.07
CA ARG A 46 8.09 -12.34 0.98
C ARG A 46 7.95 -13.84 0.71
N GLU A 47 7.72 -14.22 -0.55
CA GLU A 47 7.51 -15.62 -0.95
C GLU A 47 8.77 -16.47 -0.76
N VAL A 48 9.95 -15.90 -1.04
CA VAL A 48 11.23 -16.60 -0.85
C VAL A 48 11.71 -16.60 0.61
N GLY A 49 10.93 -16.03 1.54
CA GLY A 49 11.28 -15.92 2.95
C GLY A 49 12.60 -15.18 3.18
N ALA A 50 13.00 -14.32 2.24
CA ALA A 50 14.18 -13.51 2.43
C ALA A 50 13.85 -12.48 3.50
N ASP A 51 14.73 -12.40 4.51
CA ASP A 51 14.90 -11.18 5.30
C ASP A 51 15.42 -10.10 4.34
N VAL A 52 14.56 -9.63 3.44
CA VAL A 52 14.85 -8.48 2.62
C VAL A 52 14.87 -7.33 3.60
N ILE A 53 16.10 -6.98 3.98
CA ILE A 53 16.38 -5.70 4.60
C ILE A 53 15.78 -4.68 3.64
N MET A 54 14.63 -4.14 4.04
CA MET A 54 14.01 -3.05 3.33
C MET A 54 15.07 -1.97 3.19
N PRO A 55 15.43 -1.56 1.96
CA PRO A 55 16.47 -0.58 1.77
C PRO A 55 16.16 0.66 2.63
N ALA A 56 17.20 1.35 3.09
CA ALA A 56 17.04 2.63 3.79
C ALA A 56 16.20 3.66 3.00
N HIS A 57 15.97 3.41 1.70
CA HIS A 57 15.18 4.22 0.77
C HIS A 57 13.66 3.99 0.82
N VAL A 58 13.15 3.03 1.60
CA VAL A 58 11.72 2.69 1.61
C VAL A 58 10.83 3.87 1.97
N ASP A 59 11.24 4.70 2.93
CA ASP A 59 10.49 5.90 3.30
C ASP A 59 10.37 6.88 2.10
N GLY A 60 11.40 6.91 1.24
CA GLY A 60 11.40 7.68 -0.01
C GLY A 60 10.45 7.13 -1.07
N PHE A 61 10.18 5.82 -1.10
CA PHE A 61 9.16 5.24 -1.99
C PHE A 61 7.76 5.58 -1.52
N TYR A 62 7.50 5.55 -0.21
CA TYR A 62 6.21 5.94 0.34
C TYR A 62 5.84 7.37 -0.01
N ALA A 63 6.77 8.32 0.17
CA ALA A 63 6.51 9.72 -0.17
C ALA A 63 6.14 9.90 -1.65
N ARG A 64 6.80 9.17 -2.54
CA ARG A 64 6.54 9.21 -3.99
C ARG A 64 5.19 8.59 -4.34
N LEU A 65 4.89 7.42 -3.79
CA LEU A 65 3.61 6.75 -4.00
C LEU A 65 2.45 7.57 -3.43
N ALA A 66 2.63 8.19 -2.26
CA ALA A 66 1.67 9.12 -1.69
C ALA A 66 1.41 10.30 -2.64
N ASN A 67 2.48 10.90 -3.17
CA ASN A 67 2.35 11.98 -4.16
C ASN A 67 1.52 11.54 -5.37
N LEU A 68 1.81 10.37 -5.95
CA LEU A 68 1.04 9.81 -7.08
C LEU A 68 -0.45 9.59 -6.76
N LEU A 69 -0.76 9.17 -5.53
CA LEU A 69 -2.15 8.94 -5.11
C LEU A 69 -2.94 10.24 -4.92
N THR A 70 -2.25 11.33 -4.57
CA THR A 70 -2.84 12.65 -4.29
C THR A 70 -2.91 13.58 -5.50
N ILE A 71 -2.38 13.19 -6.67
CA ILE A 71 -2.61 13.92 -7.92
C ILE A 71 -4.11 13.91 -8.22
N GLU A 72 -4.63 15.05 -8.71
CA GLU A 72 -6.04 15.19 -9.11
C GLU A 72 -6.44 14.04 -10.05
N PRO A 73 -7.49 13.27 -9.72
CA PRO A 73 -7.84 12.07 -10.47
C PRO A 73 -8.20 12.37 -11.94
N ASP A 74 -7.54 11.66 -12.85
CA ASP A 74 -7.93 11.55 -14.26
C ASP A 74 -8.05 10.06 -14.64
N PHE A 75 -8.97 9.74 -15.56
CA PHE A 75 -9.13 8.40 -16.11
C PHE A 75 -7.84 7.86 -16.73
N SER A 76 -7.03 8.73 -17.35
CA SER A 76 -5.71 8.36 -17.89
C SER A 76 -4.73 7.86 -16.82
N MET A 77 -4.96 8.21 -15.55
CA MET A 77 -4.13 7.85 -14.41
C MET A 77 -4.63 6.64 -13.64
N LEU A 78 -5.80 6.08 -13.98
CA LEU A 78 -6.47 5.03 -13.20
C LEU A 78 -5.52 3.86 -12.87
N ARG A 79 -4.86 3.30 -13.88
CA ARG A 79 -3.91 2.19 -13.71
C ARG A 79 -2.70 2.55 -12.85
N MET A 80 -2.19 3.78 -12.99
CA MET A 80 -1.08 4.25 -12.17
C MET A 80 -1.49 4.31 -10.70
N ARG A 81 -2.69 4.84 -10.40
CA ARG A 81 -3.20 4.96 -9.03
C ARG A 81 -3.49 3.58 -8.43
N GLU A 82 -4.09 2.67 -9.18
CA GLU A 82 -4.30 1.28 -8.76
C GLU A 82 -2.97 0.60 -8.39
N ASN A 83 -1.98 0.66 -9.27
CA ASN A 83 -0.67 0.06 -9.03
C ASN A 83 0.07 0.73 -7.86
N ALA A 84 -0.02 2.04 -7.72
CA ALA A 84 0.53 2.76 -6.58
C ALA A 84 -0.15 2.33 -5.27
N ALA A 85 -1.47 2.19 -5.27
CA ALA A 85 -2.25 1.78 -4.12
C ALA A 85 -1.94 0.35 -3.67
N ILE A 86 -1.86 -0.60 -4.62
CA ILE A 86 -1.42 -1.97 -4.36
C ILE A 86 -0.01 -1.96 -3.76
N CYS A 87 0.90 -1.20 -4.36
CA CYS A 87 2.28 -1.12 -3.90
C CYS A 87 2.38 -0.60 -2.47
N VAL A 88 1.66 0.48 -2.13
CA VAL A 88 1.57 1.00 -0.75
C VAL A 88 1.02 -0.06 0.20
N GLY A 89 -0.07 -0.74 -0.16
CA GLY A 89 -0.64 -1.80 0.67
C GLY A 89 0.33 -2.96 0.91
N ARG A 90 1.09 -3.37 -0.10
CA ARG A 90 2.14 -4.40 0.04
C ARG A 90 3.30 -3.91 0.90
N LEU A 91 3.73 -2.66 0.75
CA LEU A 91 4.76 -2.07 1.62
C LEU A 91 4.29 -2.07 3.09
N LEU A 92 3.03 -1.70 3.36
CA LEU A 92 2.46 -1.70 4.71
C LEU A 92 2.41 -3.11 5.31
N ALA A 93 2.09 -4.10 4.48
CA ALA A 93 2.11 -5.51 4.87
C ALA A 93 3.54 -6.06 5.08
N PHE A 94 4.52 -5.46 4.43
CA PHE A 94 5.92 -5.87 4.50
C PHE A 94 6.62 -5.31 5.74
N ASP A 95 6.40 -4.03 6.07
CA ASP A 95 6.94 -3.38 7.26
C ASP A 95 5.84 -2.78 8.15
N PRO A 96 5.33 -3.53 9.13
CA PRO A 96 4.33 -3.04 10.08
C PRO A 96 4.77 -1.82 10.90
N ASN A 97 6.08 -1.54 11.01
CA ASN A 97 6.61 -0.40 11.76
C ASN A 97 6.75 0.87 10.90
N VAL A 98 6.50 0.78 9.59
CA VAL A 98 6.66 1.91 8.67
C VAL A 98 5.76 3.10 9.02
N THR A 99 4.67 2.83 9.71
CA THR A 99 3.70 3.81 10.23
C THR A 99 4.33 4.80 11.22
N ARG A 100 5.47 4.44 11.83
CA ARG A 100 6.27 5.32 12.69
C ARG A 100 7.16 6.28 11.89
N ARG A 101 7.40 5.99 10.61
CA ARG A 101 8.32 6.73 9.73
C ARG A 101 7.61 7.45 8.59
N VAL A 102 6.42 6.99 8.21
CA VAL A 102 5.62 7.52 7.11
C VAL A 102 4.32 8.10 7.67
N ASN A 103 4.08 9.38 7.35
CA ASN A 103 2.82 10.04 7.65
C ASN A 103 1.75 9.60 6.63
N VAL A 104 1.03 8.52 6.93
CA VAL A 104 -0.07 7.99 6.11
C VAL A 104 -1.36 8.84 6.10
N PRO A 105 -1.80 9.51 7.19
CA PRO A 105 -3.07 10.24 7.22
C PRO A 105 -3.33 11.16 6.01
N PRO A 106 -2.37 11.96 5.50
CA PRO A 106 -2.63 12.91 4.41
C PRO A 106 -3.11 12.31 3.09
N PHE A 107 -2.88 11.01 2.85
CA PHE A 107 -3.27 10.33 1.61
C PHE A 107 -4.12 9.08 1.86
N PHE A 108 -4.58 8.86 3.09
CA PHE A 108 -5.30 7.64 3.46
C PHE A 108 -6.62 7.48 2.70
N GLY A 109 -7.43 8.54 2.60
CA GLY A 109 -8.65 8.53 1.78
C GLY A 109 -8.36 8.22 0.31
N ALA A 110 -7.33 8.85 -0.28
CA ALA A 110 -6.93 8.60 -1.66
C ALA A 110 -6.45 7.16 -1.90
N LEU A 111 -5.72 6.58 -0.94
CA LEU A 111 -5.32 5.18 -0.96
C LEU A 111 -6.53 4.25 -0.95
N CYS A 112 -7.50 4.50 -0.07
CA CYS A 112 -8.72 3.68 0.01
C CYS A 112 -9.54 3.76 -1.28
N SER A 113 -9.77 4.97 -1.79
CA SER A 113 -10.50 5.18 -3.04
C SER A 113 -9.80 4.52 -4.23
N ALA A 114 -8.47 4.58 -4.32
CA ALA A 114 -7.73 3.91 -5.39
C ALA A 114 -7.78 2.38 -5.27
N LEU A 115 -7.68 1.81 -4.06
CA LEU A 115 -7.85 0.37 -3.86
C LEU A 115 -9.27 -0.10 -4.18
N ALA A 116 -10.29 0.75 -3.98
CA ALA A 116 -11.67 0.40 -4.27
C ALA A 116 -11.94 0.23 -5.78
N THR A 117 -11.14 0.86 -6.65
CA THR A 117 -11.25 0.68 -8.10
C THR A 117 -10.50 -0.54 -8.62
N VAL A 118 -9.55 -1.08 -7.83
CA VAL A 118 -8.82 -2.30 -8.20
C VAL A 118 -9.79 -3.45 -8.34
N ALA A 119 -9.64 -4.21 -9.42
CA ALA A 119 -10.39 -5.45 -9.67
C ALA A 119 -10.22 -6.45 -8.51
N ASP A 120 -11.17 -7.38 -8.38
CA ASP A 120 -11.11 -8.40 -7.32
C ASP A 120 -10.08 -9.47 -7.63
N GLU A 121 -8.82 -9.15 -7.33
CA GLU A 121 -7.67 -10.00 -7.55
C GLU A 121 -6.84 -10.19 -6.24
N PRO A 122 -5.99 -11.23 -6.16
CA PRO A 122 -5.20 -11.50 -4.96
C PRO A 122 -4.36 -10.31 -4.48
N SER A 123 -3.86 -9.48 -5.41
CA SER A 123 -3.09 -8.27 -5.09
C SER A 123 -3.88 -7.27 -4.23
N LYS A 124 -5.17 -7.09 -4.50
CA LYS A 124 -6.06 -6.22 -3.71
C LYS A 124 -6.19 -6.72 -2.29
N VAL A 125 -6.40 -8.03 -2.12
CA VAL A 125 -6.54 -8.65 -0.79
C VAL A 125 -5.26 -8.49 0.05
N VAL A 126 -4.08 -8.69 -0.56
CA VAL A 126 -2.80 -8.48 0.12
C VAL A 126 -2.60 -7.01 0.48
N ALA A 127 -2.94 -6.09 -0.42
CA ALA A 127 -2.82 -4.66 -0.16
C ALA A 127 -3.75 -4.20 0.98
N VAL A 128 -5.00 -4.67 0.98
CA VAL A 128 -5.98 -4.38 2.05
C VAL A 128 -5.54 -4.96 3.38
N ARG A 129 -4.92 -6.13 3.40
CA ARG A 129 -4.33 -6.69 4.63
C ARG A 129 -3.28 -5.76 5.24
N GLY A 130 -2.41 -5.17 4.42
CA GLY A 130 -1.45 -4.17 4.90
C GLY A 130 -2.12 -2.92 5.46
N LEU A 131 -3.19 -2.46 4.81
CA LEU A 131 -4.01 -1.34 5.30
C LEU A 131 -4.66 -1.65 6.66
N VAL A 132 -5.23 -2.84 6.83
CA VAL A 132 -5.85 -3.29 8.08
C VAL A 132 -4.83 -3.40 9.21
N GLN A 133 -3.61 -3.85 8.93
CA GLN A 133 -2.51 -3.90 9.89
C GLN A 133 -2.08 -2.50 10.34
N LEU A 134 -2.11 -1.51 9.45
CA LEU A 134 -1.88 -0.09 9.76
C LEU A 134 -3.00 0.46 10.68
N CYS A 135 -4.26 0.19 10.36
CA CYS A 135 -5.41 0.77 11.06
C CYS A 135 -5.68 0.14 12.43
N SER A 136 -5.44 -1.17 12.60
CA SER A 136 -5.73 -1.89 13.85
C SER A 136 -5.12 -1.26 15.11
N PRO A 137 -3.84 -0.85 15.14
CA PRO A 137 -3.27 -0.16 16.29
C PRO A 137 -3.57 1.34 16.32
N ASN A 138 -4.13 1.93 15.26
CA ASN A 138 -4.33 3.37 15.14
C ASN A 138 -5.66 3.71 14.46
N LEU A 139 -6.76 3.50 15.19
CA LEU A 139 -8.11 3.83 14.73
C LEU A 139 -8.29 5.32 14.40
N GLY A 140 -7.44 6.20 14.94
CA GLY A 140 -7.45 7.63 14.63
C GLY A 140 -7.19 7.93 13.15
N LEU A 141 -6.51 7.02 12.42
CA LEU A 141 -6.32 7.13 10.97
C LEU A 141 -7.64 7.06 10.20
N LEU A 142 -8.61 6.34 10.73
CA LEU A 142 -9.91 6.14 10.10
C LEU A 142 -10.84 7.33 10.36
N ALA A 143 -10.60 8.14 11.40
CA ALA A 143 -11.57 9.13 11.88
C ALA A 143 -12.00 10.16 10.82
N ASN A 144 -11.08 10.58 9.94
CA ASN A 144 -11.36 11.57 8.91
C ASN A 144 -11.75 10.95 7.55
N ASP A 145 -11.54 9.65 7.37
CA ASP A 145 -11.62 8.96 6.07
C ASP A 145 -12.44 7.65 6.18
N VAL A 146 -13.42 7.61 7.09
CA VAL A 146 -14.27 6.43 7.29
C VAL A 146 -15.01 6.04 6.01
N GLY A 147 -15.52 7.03 5.27
CA GLY A 147 -16.29 6.80 4.04
C GLY A 147 -15.51 5.99 2.99
N PRO A 148 -14.38 6.50 2.49
CA PRO A 148 -13.52 5.78 1.54
C PRO A 148 -13.10 4.39 2.03
N PHE A 149 -12.85 4.23 3.34
CA PHE A 149 -12.51 2.94 3.92
C PHE A 149 -13.67 1.94 3.88
N LEU A 150 -14.88 2.36 4.23
CA LEU A 150 -16.07 1.53 4.15
C LEU A 150 -16.42 1.17 2.70
N ASP A 151 -16.27 2.11 1.77
CA ASP A 151 -16.48 1.86 0.33
C ASP A 151 -15.52 0.76 -0.18
N LEU A 152 -14.24 0.84 0.23
CA LEU A 152 -13.24 -0.19 -0.08
C LEU A 152 -13.66 -1.56 0.48
N ILE A 153 -14.08 -1.64 1.74
CA ILE A 153 -14.48 -2.91 2.36
C ILE A 153 -15.73 -3.48 1.69
N GLY A 154 -16.73 -2.64 1.41
CA GLY A 154 -17.96 -3.05 0.75
C GLY A 154 -17.75 -3.60 -0.66
N GLY A 155 -16.67 -3.17 -1.33
CA GLY A 155 -16.25 -3.65 -2.65
C GLY A 155 -15.25 -4.80 -2.63
N LEU A 156 -15.04 -5.50 -1.51
CA LEU A 156 -14.20 -6.70 -1.45
C LEU A 156 -14.95 -7.94 -1.95
N PRO A 157 -14.23 -8.93 -2.53
CA PRO A 157 -14.85 -10.16 -2.95
C PRO A 157 -15.35 -10.98 -1.74
N GLN A 158 -16.36 -11.82 -1.97
CA GLN A 158 -16.99 -12.60 -0.90
C GLN A 158 -16.06 -13.66 -0.30
N ASP A 159 -15.03 -14.09 -1.02
CA ASP A 159 -14.12 -15.18 -0.67
C ASP A 159 -12.80 -14.70 -0.03
N ILE A 160 -12.76 -13.49 0.55
CA ILE A 160 -11.58 -13.05 1.31
C ILE A 160 -11.25 -14.02 2.46
N PRO A 161 -9.95 -14.16 2.81
CA PRO A 161 -9.50 -14.98 3.93
C PRO A 161 -10.23 -14.67 5.24
N GLU A 162 -10.56 -15.72 6.01
CA GLU A 162 -11.35 -15.61 7.24
C GLU A 162 -10.70 -14.70 8.29
N ASP A 163 -9.37 -14.75 8.40
CA ASP A 163 -8.61 -13.91 9.31
C ASP A 163 -8.70 -12.43 8.93
N LEU A 164 -8.62 -12.09 7.64
CA LEU A 164 -8.84 -10.73 7.17
C LEU A 164 -10.28 -10.28 7.43
N ARG A 165 -11.26 -11.16 7.22
CA ARG A 165 -12.67 -10.87 7.51
C ARG A 165 -12.90 -10.55 8.98
N ALA A 166 -12.36 -11.37 9.89
CA ALA A 166 -12.50 -11.17 11.33
C ALA A 166 -11.90 -9.82 11.77
N GLU A 167 -10.74 -9.47 11.21
CA GLU A 167 -10.05 -8.21 11.45
C GLU A 167 -10.86 -7.00 10.96
N LEU A 168 -11.43 -7.09 9.76
CA LEU A 168 -12.32 -6.06 9.21
C LEU A 168 -13.57 -5.88 10.06
N THR A 169 -14.23 -6.97 10.46
CA THR A 169 -15.40 -6.91 11.36
C THR A 169 -15.06 -6.26 12.70
N ARG A 170 -13.86 -6.54 13.25
CA ARG A 170 -13.39 -5.90 14.48
C ARG A 170 -13.19 -4.39 14.29
N LEU A 171 -12.56 -3.97 13.18
CA LEU A 171 -12.39 -2.55 12.86
C LEU A 171 -13.74 -1.83 12.69
N GLU A 172 -14.67 -2.41 11.92
CA GLU A 172 -16.02 -1.87 11.76
C GLU A 172 -16.77 -1.71 13.08
N THR A 173 -16.64 -2.70 13.97
CA THR A 173 -17.27 -2.67 15.30
C THR A 173 -16.66 -1.56 16.16
N ALA A 174 -15.34 -1.42 16.15
CA ALA A 174 -14.64 -0.37 16.90
C ALA A 174 -15.02 1.03 16.39
N LEU A 175 -15.15 1.23 15.08
CA LEU A 175 -15.62 2.49 14.49
C LEU A 175 -17.05 2.83 14.94
N LYS A 176 -17.96 1.84 14.93
CA LYS A 176 -19.36 2.03 15.38
C LYS A 176 -19.44 2.44 16.85
N GLN A 177 -18.60 1.86 17.71
CA GLN A 177 -18.55 2.20 19.14
C GLN A 177 -17.91 3.58 19.39
N GLY A 178 -16.85 3.92 18.66
CA GLY A 178 -16.19 5.22 18.76
C GLY A 178 -17.05 6.39 18.27
N ALA A 179 -17.98 6.15 17.33
CA ALA A 179 -18.92 7.17 16.86
C ALA A 179 -20.09 7.45 17.85
N GLN A 180 -20.25 6.62 18.89
CA GLN A 180 -21.29 6.75 19.92
C GLN A 180 -20.81 7.39 21.22
N ALA A 181 -19.51 7.70 21.33
CA ALA A 181 -18.88 8.35 22.49
C ALA A 181 -18.70 9.85 22.24
#